data_AF-A0AAV1SEN2-F1
#
_entry.id   AF-A0AAV1SEN2-F1
#
_cell.length_a   1.000
_cell.length_b   1.000
_cell.length_c   1.000
_cell.angle_alpha   90.00
_cell.angle_beta   90.00
_cell.angle_gamma   90.00
#
_symmetry.space_group_name_H-M   'P 1'
#
loop_
_entity.id
_entity.type
_entity.pdbx_description
1 polymer ?
#
loop_
_entity_poly.entity_id
_entity_poly.type
_entity_poly.pdbx_seq_one_letter_code
_entity_poly.pdbx_strand_id
1 'polypeptide(L)'
;MANSKYEYVKSFEVEDEIMLPNLIVVLIGGHDFRRFSEVHEFEKPNDEKALKLMNSCATLVLQEFPDIVFSFGFSDEYSFVFKQTTKFYQRRASKVVSIIVSFFTSAYTTKWKDFFPEKELKYPPSFHSRAIVCASLEVLQEYLAWRQQHCHITNQYSTCLCKLVKSGKTEKEALDILKGTQKQERNELLYRQFGINYTTLPQIFRQGSCVLKNEVEDIVKYSENGTPVKRMRRDVTTVHSKNIAGRKFWNEHPSLLKELGGFTKDVGKINSDYVRFSEVHDFEKPNDEQALNLMNSCAVAVLQEFPDVVFSYGVSDEYSFVLKKDSQFCQRKASNIVSIMVSFFTSTYVMNWKAFFPQKELKYSPAFDGRAVCYPSTEILRHYLAWRQVDCHINNQYNTCFWMLVKSGKSKSEAQRVEEDGQDLDVHLIFVFLNSFVLQGTQAQEKKGMLAQFGIDDYNALPVMFRQGSSVFLDDRVLYGNRASGEKPCNKVIVEHCNIIEQSFWEEHPSILDEIEDVGKVGSDLYLASLQYYHIVSTAMR
;
A
#
# COMPACT_ATOMS: atom_id res chain seq x y z
N MET A 1 -1.17 -45.87 -16.02
CA MET A 1 -0.97 -45.30 -14.67
C MET A 1 -2.26 -45.52 -13.90
N ALA A 2 -2.20 -45.67 -12.57
CA ALA A 2 -3.39 -45.97 -11.78
C ALA A 2 -4.21 -44.69 -11.54
N ASN A 3 -5.26 -44.47 -12.34
CA ASN A 3 -6.26 -43.43 -12.07
C ASN A 3 -6.98 -43.79 -10.76
N SER A 4 -6.53 -43.18 -9.68
CA SER A 4 -7.10 -43.37 -8.35
C SER A 4 -8.50 -42.75 -8.31
N LYS A 5 -9.46 -43.40 -7.64
CA LYS A 5 -10.77 -42.79 -7.35
C LYS A 5 -10.68 -41.50 -6.51
N TYR A 6 -9.51 -41.21 -5.95
CA TYR A 6 -9.20 -39.99 -5.21
C TYR A 6 -8.48 -38.92 -6.05
N GLU A 7 -8.13 -39.17 -7.32
CA GLU A 7 -7.33 -38.24 -8.12
C GLU A 7 -8.02 -36.88 -8.37
N TYR A 8 -9.35 -36.85 -8.33
CA TYR A 8 -10.14 -35.63 -8.43
C TYR A 8 -9.77 -34.56 -7.37
N VAL A 9 -9.17 -34.95 -6.23
CA VAL A 9 -8.77 -33.95 -5.22
C VAL A 9 -7.69 -32.98 -5.73
N LYS A 10 -6.92 -33.36 -6.76
CA LYS A 10 -5.93 -32.48 -7.40
C LYS A 10 -6.57 -31.29 -8.13
N SER A 11 -7.82 -31.40 -8.59
CA SER A 11 -8.49 -30.29 -9.30
C SER A 11 -8.94 -29.15 -8.39
N PHE A 12 -8.70 -29.25 -7.07
CA PHE A 12 -8.84 -28.15 -6.11
C PHE A 12 -7.51 -27.41 -5.86
N GLU A 13 -6.38 -27.87 -6.41
CA GLU A 13 -5.16 -27.06 -6.43
C GLU A 13 -5.37 -25.82 -7.32
N VAL A 14 -4.99 -24.65 -6.82
CA VAL A 14 -5.10 -23.38 -7.56
C VAL A 14 -3.86 -23.20 -8.43
N GLU A 15 -4.06 -22.95 -9.72
CA GLU A 15 -3.00 -22.48 -10.61
C GLU A 15 -2.66 -21.02 -10.29
N ASP A 16 -1.38 -20.78 -10.02
CA ASP A 16 -0.87 -19.54 -9.43
C ASP A 16 0.30 -18.97 -10.23
N GLU A 17 0.30 -19.17 -11.55
CA GLU A 17 1.32 -18.64 -12.46
C GLU A 17 1.26 -17.10 -12.55
N ILE A 18 2.40 -16.46 -12.31
CA ILE A 18 2.56 -15.01 -12.51
C ILE A 18 2.77 -14.74 -14.00
N MET A 19 1.70 -14.35 -14.69
CA MET A 19 1.68 -14.09 -16.13
C MET A 19 2.84 -13.20 -16.62
N LEU A 20 3.33 -13.47 -17.83
CA LEU A 20 4.18 -12.54 -18.59
C LEU A 20 3.35 -11.34 -19.07
N PRO A 21 3.95 -10.14 -19.26
CA PRO A 21 5.38 -9.81 -19.17
C PRO A 21 5.85 -9.39 -17.77
N ASN A 22 5.02 -9.59 -16.73
CA ASN A 22 5.28 -9.05 -15.40
C ASN A 22 6.60 -9.53 -14.78
N LEU A 23 7.25 -8.63 -14.05
CA LEU A 23 8.43 -8.91 -13.22
C LEU A 23 8.01 -9.52 -11.88
N ILE A 24 8.81 -10.46 -11.39
CA ILE A 24 8.58 -11.13 -10.10
C ILE A 24 9.60 -10.59 -9.09
N VAL A 25 9.09 -10.06 -7.98
CA VAL A 25 9.89 -9.72 -6.80
C VAL A 25 9.41 -10.55 -5.61
N VAL A 26 10.30 -11.30 -4.97
CA VAL A 26 9.98 -12.03 -3.74
C VAL A 26 10.43 -11.20 -2.55
N LEU A 27 9.47 -10.69 -1.76
CA LEU A 27 9.77 -10.08 -0.47
C LEU A 27 9.77 -11.17 0.61
N ILE A 28 10.82 -11.22 1.42
CA ILE A 28 10.86 -11.95 2.70
C ILE A 28 10.87 -10.94 3.86
N GLY A 29 10.36 -11.31 5.01
CA GLY A 29 10.40 -10.53 6.25
C GLY A 29 10.41 -11.44 7.49
N GLY A 30 11.04 -10.99 8.56
CA GLY A 30 11.16 -11.74 9.81
C GLY A 30 9.82 -11.90 10.52
N HIS A 31 9.43 -13.13 10.84
CA HIS A 31 8.23 -13.38 11.65
C HIS A 31 8.55 -13.21 13.14
N ASP A 32 7.84 -12.30 13.81
CA ASP A 32 8.08 -11.87 15.20
C ASP A 32 9.55 -11.51 15.48
N PHE A 33 10.18 -10.81 14.53
CA PHE A 33 11.61 -10.50 14.62
C PHE A 33 11.96 -9.50 15.73
N ARG A 34 10.96 -8.79 16.27
CA ARG A 34 11.11 -8.00 17.50
C ARG A 34 11.51 -8.90 18.67
N ARG A 35 10.68 -9.91 18.99
CA ARG A 35 10.98 -10.91 20.03
C ARG A 35 12.27 -11.68 19.72
N PHE A 36 12.50 -12.04 18.45
CA PHE A 36 13.75 -12.71 18.06
C PHE A 36 14.98 -11.87 18.41
N SER A 37 14.95 -10.57 18.09
CA SER A 37 16.04 -9.64 18.37
C SER A 37 16.25 -9.36 19.86
N GLU A 38 15.19 -9.42 20.67
CA GLU A 38 15.26 -9.28 22.13
C GLU A 38 15.87 -10.53 22.77
N VAL A 39 15.35 -11.72 22.42
CA VAL A 39 15.81 -13.00 22.95
C VAL A 39 17.26 -13.29 22.58
N HIS A 40 17.74 -12.81 21.42
CA HIS A 40 19.14 -12.92 21.00
C HIS A 40 19.98 -11.67 21.28
N GLU A 41 19.45 -10.71 22.06
CA GLU A 41 20.16 -9.55 22.59
C GLU A 41 20.87 -8.73 21.50
N PHE A 42 20.15 -8.43 20.42
CA PHE A 42 20.65 -7.62 19.29
C PHE A 42 20.81 -6.16 19.69
N GLU A 43 21.88 -5.53 19.20
CA GLU A 43 22.13 -4.11 19.43
C GLU A 43 21.00 -3.23 18.88
N LYS A 44 20.67 -2.16 19.63
CA LYS A 44 19.61 -1.19 19.28
C LYS A 44 20.22 0.20 19.06
N PRO A 45 19.85 0.93 17.99
CA PRO A 45 18.74 0.64 17.05
C PRO A 45 19.06 -0.41 15.97
N ASN A 46 20.33 -0.68 15.67
CA ASN A 46 20.76 -1.62 14.64
C ASN A 46 21.86 -2.52 15.18
N ASP A 47 21.84 -3.80 14.78
CA ASP A 47 22.93 -4.76 15.01
C ASP A 47 23.64 -5.04 13.68
N GLU A 48 24.90 -4.61 13.57
CA GLU A 48 25.65 -4.74 12.31
C GLU A 48 25.97 -6.21 11.96
N LYS A 49 26.10 -7.09 12.96
CA LYS A 49 26.34 -8.52 12.73
C LYS A 49 25.07 -9.19 12.20
N ALA A 50 23.91 -8.85 12.75
CA ALA A 50 22.62 -9.34 12.26
C ALA A 50 22.36 -8.90 10.80
N LEU A 51 22.62 -7.64 10.47
CA LEU A 51 22.48 -7.14 9.10
C LEU A 51 23.48 -7.79 8.14
N LYS A 52 24.74 -8.02 8.57
CA LYS A 52 25.72 -8.76 7.76
C LYS A 52 25.35 -10.24 7.56
N LEU A 53 24.72 -10.88 8.55
CA LEU A 53 24.15 -12.22 8.41
C LEU A 53 23.02 -12.23 7.37
N MET A 54 22.06 -11.31 7.44
CA MET A 54 21.00 -11.15 6.44
C MET A 54 21.57 -10.95 5.02
N ASN A 55 22.60 -10.10 4.89
CA ASN A 55 23.29 -9.87 3.62
C ASN A 55 23.98 -11.13 3.09
N SER A 56 24.64 -11.90 3.97
CA SER A 56 25.28 -13.17 3.61
C SER A 56 24.27 -14.20 3.09
N CYS A 57 23.08 -14.26 3.70
CA CYS A 57 21.98 -15.10 3.24
C CYS A 57 21.45 -14.66 1.86
N ALA A 58 21.33 -13.35 1.62
CA ALA A 58 20.95 -12.82 0.31
C ALA A 58 22.02 -13.10 -0.77
N THR A 59 23.31 -13.02 -0.43
CA THR A 59 24.41 -13.45 -1.30
C THR A 59 24.28 -14.92 -1.70
N LEU A 60 24.00 -15.81 -0.74
CA LEU A 60 23.78 -17.23 -1.01
C LEU A 60 22.55 -17.46 -1.90
N VAL A 61 21.44 -16.75 -1.68
CA VAL A 61 20.25 -16.80 -2.56
C VAL A 61 20.61 -16.40 -4.00
N LEU A 62 21.37 -15.33 -4.19
CA LEU A 62 21.79 -14.92 -5.54
C LEU A 62 22.76 -15.92 -6.17
N GLN A 63 23.63 -16.57 -5.40
CA GLN A 63 24.54 -17.60 -5.90
C GLN A 63 23.79 -18.87 -6.33
N GLU A 64 22.85 -19.36 -5.51
CA GLU A 64 22.08 -20.59 -5.76
C GLU A 64 21.05 -20.42 -6.89
N PHE A 65 20.43 -19.25 -7.02
CA PHE A 65 19.35 -19.03 -7.99
C PHE A 65 19.81 -18.05 -9.10
N PRO A 66 20.25 -18.55 -10.28
CA PRO A 66 20.75 -17.73 -11.38
C PRO A 66 19.79 -16.63 -11.84
N ASP A 67 18.48 -16.90 -11.79
CA ASP A 67 17.42 -16.01 -12.26
C ASP A 67 17.14 -14.80 -11.35
N ILE A 68 17.61 -14.81 -10.09
CA ILE A 68 17.56 -13.63 -9.21
C ILE A 68 18.77 -12.76 -9.51
N VAL A 69 18.56 -11.55 -10.02
CA VAL A 69 19.65 -10.71 -10.54
C VAL A 69 20.03 -9.53 -9.63
N PHE A 70 19.09 -9.10 -8.80
CA PHE A 70 19.23 -8.02 -7.84
C PHE A 70 18.47 -8.37 -6.56
N SER A 71 18.98 -7.90 -5.42
CA SER A 71 18.19 -7.87 -4.19
C SER A 71 18.48 -6.64 -3.36
N PHE A 72 17.50 -6.24 -2.55
CA PHE A 72 17.62 -5.12 -1.61
C PHE A 72 17.01 -5.49 -0.26
N GLY A 73 17.74 -5.24 0.83
CA GLY A 73 17.27 -5.54 2.18
C GLY A 73 17.77 -4.57 3.25
N PHE A 74 17.01 -4.48 4.33
CA PHE A 74 17.30 -3.70 5.53
C PHE A 74 16.47 -4.27 6.70
N SER A 75 16.84 -3.93 7.95
CA SER A 75 16.20 -4.52 9.14
C SER A 75 16.22 -6.07 9.04
N ASP A 76 15.04 -6.67 9.00
CA ASP A 76 14.73 -8.08 8.99
C ASP A 76 14.05 -8.53 7.67
N GLU A 77 14.14 -7.70 6.62
CA GLU A 77 13.51 -7.94 5.32
C GLU A 77 14.48 -7.91 4.14
N TYR A 78 14.10 -8.62 3.07
CA TYR A 78 14.86 -8.67 1.81
C TYR A 78 13.93 -8.85 0.61
N SER A 79 14.21 -8.14 -0.48
CA SER A 79 13.44 -8.15 -1.73
C SER A 79 14.31 -8.73 -2.84
N PHE A 80 13.92 -9.85 -3.45
CA PHE A 80 14.67 -10.54 -4.49
C PHE A 80 14.01 -10.38 -5.86
N VAL A 81 14.69 -9.74 -6.80
CA VAL A 81 14.18 -9.42 -8.14
C VAL A 81 14.63 -10.48 -9.14
N PHE A 82 13.67 -11.14 -9.77
CA PHE A 82 13.90 -12.08 -10.86
C PHE A 82 14.04 -11.34 -12.20
N LYS A 83 14.90 -11.87 -13.08
CA LYS A 83 15.00 -11.42 -14.48
C LYS A 83 13.65 -11.56 -15.21
N GLN A 84 13.38 -10.69 -16.17
CA GLN A 84 12.08 -10.65 -16.86
C GLN A 84 11.72 -11.96 -17.57
N THR A 85 12.74 -12.62 -18.14
CA THR A 85 12.62 -13.86 -18.91
C THR A 85 12.51 -15.13 -18.06
N THR A 86 12.40 -15.02 -16.73
CA THR A 86 12.37 -16.19 -15.85
C THR A 86 11.23 -17.14 -16.15
N LYS A 87 11.55 -18.44 -16.15
CA LYS A 87 10.61 -19.58 -16.19
C LYS A 87 10.70 -20.44 -14.92
N PHE A 88 11.31 -19.92 -13.86
CA PHE A 88 11.57 -20.63 -12.61
C PHE A 88 10.27 -21.20 -12.04
N TYR A 89 10.20 -22.53 -11.89
CA TYR A 89 9.00 -23.28 -11.49
C TYR A 89 7.70 -22.88 -12.22
N GLN A 90 7.78 -22.67 -13.55
CA GLN A 90 6.63 -22.21 -14.36
C GLN A 90 6.00 -20.93 -13.80
N ARG A 91 6.81 -20.09 -13.15
CA ARG A 91 6.41 -18.80 -12.55
C ARG A 91 5.29 -18.90 -11.50
N ARG A 92 5.03 -20.10 -10.97
CA ARG A 92 4.05 -20.37 -9.91
C ARG A 92 4.43 -19.66 -8.61
N ALA A 93 3.63 -18.69 -8.18
CA ALA A 93 3.92 -17.80 -7.06
C ALA A 93 4.27 -18.58 -5.78
N SER A 94 3.49 -19.60 -5.42
CA SER A 94 3.70 -20.47 -4.25
C SER A 94 5.05 -21.19 -4.30
N LYS A 95 5.45 -21.73 -5.46
CA LYS A 95 6.75 -22.42 -5.62
C LYS A 95 7.91 -21.43 -5.55
N VAL A 96 7.80 -20.31 -6.26
CA VAL A 96 8.81 -19.24 -6.24
C VAL A 96 9.01 -18.72 -4.81
N VAL A 97 7.93 -18.35 -4.12
CA VAL A 97 7.95 -17.82 -2.74
C VAL A 97 8.48 -18.84 -1.74
N SER A 98 7.93 -20.06 -1.73
CA SER A 98 8.30 -21.08 -0.73
C SER A 98 9.76 -21.52 -0.83
N ILE A 99 10.31 -21.62 -2.03
CA ILE A 99 11.71 -22.03 -2.25
C ILE A 99 12.68 -20.94 -1.79
N ILE A 100 12.44 -19.66 -2.14
CA ILE A 100 13.34 -18.57 -1.76
C ILE A 100 13.31 -18.34 -0.24
N VAL A 101 12.13 -18.35 0.40
CA VAL A 101 12.04 -18.14 1.85
C VAL A 101 12.61 -19.32 2.66
N SER A 102 12.38 -20.56 2.22
CA SER A 102 12.95 -21.74 2.91
C SER A 102 14.47 -21.81 2.76
N PHE A 103 15.00 -21.55 1.57
CA PHE A 103 16.45 -21.48 1.36
C PHE A 103 17.08 -20.35 2.18
N PHE A 104 16.50 -19.14 2.18
CA PHE A 104 17.02 -18.04 3.00
C PHE A 104 16.98 -18.38 4.51
N THR A 105 15.91 -19.01 4.98
CA THR A 105 15.79 -19.45 6.39
C THR A 105 16.89 -20.47 6.73
N SER A 106 17.13 -21.45 5.86
CA SER A 106 18.22 -22.43 6.02
C SER A 106 19.60 -21.78 5.96
N ALA A 107 19.80 -20.80 5.07
CA ALA A 107 21.04 -20.06 5.01
C ALA A 107 21.30 -19.29 6.32
N TYR A 108 20.27 -18.66 6.89
CA TYR A 108 20.37 -17.89 8.14
C TYR A 108 20.72 -18.78 9.34
N THR A 109 20.08 -19.96 9.47
CA THR A 109 20.42 -20.90 10.55
C THR A 109 21.82 -21.46 10.39
N THR A 110 22.22 -21.88 9.18
CA THR A 110 23.57 -22.40 8.90
C THR A 110 24.64 -21.34 9.13
N LYS A 111 24.40 -20.10 8.71
CA LYS A 111 25.37 -18.99 8.83
C LYS A 111 25.43 -18.36 10.21
N TRP A 112 24.50 -18.66 11.12
CA TRP A 112 24.43 -18.01 12.44
C TRP A 112 25.76 -17.96 13.19
N LYS A 113 26.47 -19.09 13.29
CA LYS A 113 27.73 -19.20 14.04
C LYS A 113 28.91 -18.46 13.39
N ASP A 114 28.86 -18.16 12.10
CA ASP A 114 29.88 -17.35 11.42
C ASP A 114 29.84 -15.88 11.88
N PHE A 115 28.65 -15.38 12.28
CA PHE A 115 28.44 -13.99 12.72
C PHE A 115 28.28 -13.86 14.25
N PHE A 116 27.78 -14.91 14.89
CA PHE A 116 27.53 -14.99 16.33
C PHE A 116 28.15 -16.26 16.93
N PRO A 117 29.49 -16.39 16.98
CA PRO A 117 30.15 -17.59 17.49
C PRO A 117 29.76 -17.87 18.95
N GLU A 118 29.73 -16.83 19.78
CA GLU A 118 29.46 -16.89 21.23
C GLU A 118 27.97 -16.97 21.58
N LYS A 119 27.05 -16.48 20.73
CA LYS A 119 25.60 -16.58 20.99
C LYS A 119 25.05 -17.88 20.44
N GLU A 120 24.29 -18.61 21.26
CA GLU A 120 23.49 -19.73 20.78
C GLU A 120 22.22 -19.23 20.07
N LEU A 121 21.79 -19.95 19.03
CA LEU A 121 20.50 -19.72 18.38
C LEU A 121 19.42 -20.40 19.23
N LYS A 122 18.82 -19.65 20.15
CA LYS A 122 17.92 -20.16 21.20
C LYS A 122 16.66 -20.84 20.65
N TYR A 123 16.22 -20.46 19.44
CA TYR A 123 15.17 -21.16 18.69
C TYR A 123 15.28 -20.88 17.18
N PRO A 124 14.75 -21.75 16.30
CA PRO A 124 14.80 -21.53 14.86
C PRO A 124 14.07 -20.23 14.44
N PRO A 125 14.68 -19.36 13.62
CA PRO A 125 14.02 -18.20 13.05
C PRO A 125 12.98 -18.66 12.03
N SER A 126 11.97 -17.82 11.82
CA SER A 126 10.96 -18.00 10.79
C SER A 126 10.81 -16.71 9.99
N PHE A 127 10.61 -16.84 8.69
CA PHE A 127 10.39 -15.71 7.78
C PHE A 127 9.07 -15.91 7.04
N HIS A 128 8.28 -14.84 6.93
CA HIS A 128 7.14 -14.79 6.03
C HIS A 128 7.62 -14.31 4.65
N SER A 129 6.87 -14.64 3.59
CA SER A 129 7.22 -14.17 2.25
C SER A 129 5.99 -14.02 1.34
N ARG A 130 6.11 -13.13 0.35
CA ARG A 130 5.10 -12.88 -0.67
C ARG A 130 5.74 -12.57 -2.02
N ALA A 131 5.07 -12.96 -3.09
CA ALA A 131 5.36 -12.44 -4.42
C ALA A 131 4.76 -11.03 -4.56
N ILE A 132 5.52 -10.15 -5.20
CA ILE A 132 5.13 -8.82 -5.62
C ILE A 132 5.31 -8.79 -7.14
N VAL A 133 4.27 -8.36 -7.84
CA VAL A 133 4.18 -8.41 -9.30
C VAL A 133 4.34 -6.98 -9.81
N CYS A 134 5.43 -6.69 -10.51
CA CYS A 134 5.67 -5.36 -11.09
C CYS A 134 5.39 -5.44 -12.60
N ALA A 135 4.38 -4.69 -13.07
CA ALA A 135 3.93 -4.75 -14.46
C ALA A 135 4.99 -4.29 -15.47
N SER A 136 5.89 -3.39 -15.06
CA SER A 136 7.00 -2.88 -15.86
C SER A 136 8.23 -2.55 -15.01
N LEU A 137 9.33 -2.16 -15.67
CA LEU A 137 10.55 -1.70 -15.00
C LEU A 137 10.33 -0.42 -14.21
N GLU A 138 9.45 0.47 -14.66
CA GLU A 138 9.06 1.68 -13.94
C GLU A 138 8.39 1.33 -12.60
N VAL A 139 7.49 0.34 -12.59
CA VAL A 139 6.84 -0.14 -11.35
C VAL A 139 7.87 -0.79 -10.41
N LEU A 140 8.84 -1.55 -10.95
CA LEU A 140 9.96 -2.08 -10.17
C LEU A 140 10.83 -0.95 -9.58
N GLN A 141 11.11 0.09 -10.37
CA GLN A 141 11.90 1.25 -9.98
C GLN A 141 11.24 2.01 -8.83
N GLU A 142 9.93 2.29 -8.92
CA GLU A 142 9.15 2.93 -7.86
C GLU A 142 9.07 2.05 -6.59
N TYR A 143 8.88 0.73 -6.76
CA TYR A 143 8.92 -0.21 -5.64
C TYR A 143 10.27 -0.16 -4.88
N LEU A 144 11.40 -0.17 -5.60
CA LEU A 144 12.74 -0.10 -4.99
C LEU A 144 12.96 1.25 -4.29
N ALA A 145 12.51 2.36 -4.89
CA ALA A 145 12.56 3.68 -4.25
C ALA A 145 11.73 3.72 -2.95
N TRP A 146 10.53 3.13 -2.96
CA TRP A 146 9.69 3.00 -1.77
C TRP A 146 10.37 2.17 -0.68
N ARG A 147 10.99 1.03 -1.01
CA ARG A 147 11.74 0.23 -0.01
C ARG A 147 12.91 1.01 0.58
N GLN A 148 13.70 1.72 -0.24
CA GLN A 148 14.83 2.50 0.26
C GLN A 148 14.38 3.71 1.10
N GLN A 149 13.30 4.39 0.71
CA GLN A 149 12.73 5.49 1.50
C GLN A 149 12.15 4.98 2.83
N HIS A 150 11.54 3.79 2.84
CA HIS A 150 11.08 3.14 4.08
C HIS A 150 12.26 2.82 5.01
N CYS A 151 13.37 2.28 4.47
CA CYS A 151 14.61 2.08 5.22
C CYS A 151 15.11 3.37 5.89
N HIS A 152 15.16 4.49 5.16
CA HIS A 152 15.53 5.79 5.70
C HIS A 152 14.66 6.23 6.88
N ILE A 153 13.34 6.27 6.66
CA ILE A 153 12.36 6.77 7.63
C ILE A 153 12.40 5.91 8.91
N THR A 154 12.39 4.59 8.76
CA THR A 154 12.34 3.64 9.87
C THR A 154 13.64 3.64 10.65
N ASN A 155 14.82 3.57 10.01
CA ASN A 155 16.10 3.65 10.72
C ASN A 155 16.27 4.99 11.46
N GLN A 156 15.86 6.12 10.85
CA GLN A 156 15.92 7.42 11.51
C GLN A 156 15.02 7.44 12.75
N TYR A 157 13.77 7.00 12.63
CA TYR A 157 12.81 6.91 13.74
C TYR A 157 13.34 6.02 14.88
N SER A 158 13.78 4.80 14.57
CA SER A 158 14.33 3.86 15.56
C SER A 158 15.59 4.40 16.24
N THR A 159 16.41 5.18 15.52
CA THR A 159 17.59 5.84 16.10
C THR A 159 17.18 6.90 17.12
N CYS A 160 16.21 7.75 16.79
CA CYS A 160 15.68 8.73 17.74
C CYS A 160 15.06 8.05 18.98
N LEU A 161 14.21 7.03 18.76
CA LEU A 161 13.51 6.31 19.82
C LEU A 161 14.51 5.66 20.78
N CYS A 162 15.50 4.95 20.25
CA CYS A 162 16.53 4.31 21.06
C CYS A 162 17.38 5.33 21.84
N LYS A 163 17.65 6.52 21.28
CA LYS A 163 18.43 7.56 21.97
C LYS A 163 17.63 8.27 23.06
N LEU A 164 16.35 8.54 22.84
CA LEU A 164 15.43 9.08 23.86
C LEU A 164 15.27 8.12 25.04
N VAL A 165 15.09 6.81 24.78
CA VAL A 165 15.01 5.81 25.85
C VAL A 165 16.36 5.69 26.60
N LYS A 166 17.49 5.70 25.87
CA LYS A 166 18.83 5.73 26.48
C LYS A 166 19.15 7.02 27.25
N SER A 167 18.41 8.10 27.05
CA SER A 167 18.51 9.33 27.85
C SER A 167 17.58 9.36 29.07
N GLY A 168 17.06 8.20 29.49
CA GLY A 168 16.25 8.06 30.71
C GLY A 168 14.76 8.30 30.53
N LYS A 169 14.26 8.51 29.30
CA LYS A 169 12.82 8.59 29.05
C LYS A 169 12.22 7.18 29.00
N THR A 170 10.97 7.06 29.43
CA THR A 170 10.18 5.84 29.19
C THR A 170 9.92 5.67 27.69
N GLU A 171 9.66 4.43 27.26
CA GLU A 171 9.31 4.15 25.87
C GLU A 171 8.06 4.94 25.43
N LYS A 172 7.06 5.08 26.33
CA LYS A 172 5.86 5.87 26.07
C LYS A 172 6.18 7.34 25.81
N GLU A 173 6.95 7.99 26.68
CA GLU A 173 7.36 9.40 26.47
C GLU A 173 8.18 9.59 25.20
N ALA A 174 9.04 8.63 24.87
CA ALA A 174 9.84 8.66 23.65
C ALA A 174 8.98 8.50 22.39
N LEU A 175 7.96 7.63 22.43
CA LEU A 175 6.97 7.50 21.36
C LEU A 175 6.10 8.75 21.21
N ASP A 176 5.65 9.35 22.33
CA ASP A 176 4.85 10.58 22.34
C ASP A 176 5.65 11.78 21.78
N ILE A 177 6.95 11.90 22.09
CA ILE A 177 7.85 12.91 21.51
C ILE A 177 8.05 12.72 20.00
N LEU A 178 8.07 11.47 19.52
CA LEU A 178 8.26 11.17 18.10
C LEU A 178 6.97 11.13 17.29
N LYS A 179 5.81 11.20 17.96
CA LYS A 179 4.48 11.19 17.33
C LYS A 179 4.32 12.42 16.45
N GLY A 180 3.92 12.22 15.19
CA GLY A 180 3.78 13.29 14.21
C GLY A 180 5.09 13.84 13.63
N THR A 181 6.26 13.54 14.23
CA THR A 181 7.53 14.17 13.82
C THR A 181 7.93 13.89 12.37
N GLN A 182 8.47 14.90 11.70
CA GLN A 182 8.98 14.86 10.34
C GLN A 182 10.47 14.51 10.28
N LYS A 183 10.97 14.27 9.05
CA LYS A 183 12.38 13.91 8.80
C LYS A 183 13.38 14.96 9.31
N GLN A 184 13.05 16.24 9.18
CA GLN A 184 13.92 17.34 9.62
C GLN A 184 13.99 17.42 11.15
N GLU A 185 12.83 17.45 11.82
CA GLU A 185 12.72 17.46 13.29
C GLU A 185 13.46 16.27 13.92
N ARG A 186 13.38 15.08 13.31
CA ARG A 186 14.15 13.91 13.75
C ARG A 186 15.67 14.09 13.59
N ASN A 187 16.14 14.71 12.51
CA ASN A 187 17.56 15.06 12.35
C ASN A 187 18.00 16.10 13.37
N GLU A 188 17.17 17.13 13.60
CA GLU A 188 17.44 18.19 14.56
C GLU A 188 17.48 17.66 15.99
N LEU A 189 16.55 16.79 16.37
CA LEU A 189 16.52 16.09 17.65
C LEU A 189 17.80 15.25 17.85
N LEU A 190 18.21 14.47 16.84
CA LEU A 190 19.47 13.71 16.90
C LEU A 190 20.69 14.61 17.05
N TYR A 191 20.73 15.73 16.33
CA TYR A 191 21.86 16.65 16.36
C TYR A 191 21.93 17.48 17.65
N ARG A 192 20.85 18.18 18.01
CA ARG A 192 20.79 19.10 19.17
C ARG A 192 20.80 18.38 20.52
N GLN A 193 20.10 17.26 20.67
CA GLN A 193 20.02 16.56 21.96
C GLN A 193 21.13 15.52 22.16
N PHE A 194 21.64 14.91 21.07
CA PHE A 194 22.56 13.77 21.17
C PHE A 194 23.89 13.97 20.43
N GLY A 195 24.10 15.09 19.74
CA GLY A 195 25.31 15.33 18.93
C GLY A 195 25.44 14.43 17.70
N ILE A 196 24.36 13.75 17.29
CA ILE A 196 24.38 12.74 16.23
C ILE A 196 23.96 13.39 14.91
N ASN A 197 24.93 13.56 14.01
CA ASN A 197 24.63 13.81 12.61
C ASN A 197 24.21 12.49 11.95
N TYR A 198 22.91 12.32 11.66
CA TYR A 198 22.41 11.12 10.98
C TYR A 198 23.16 10.83 9.67
N THR A 199 23.60 11.86 8.93
CA THR A 199 24.27 11.68 7.63
C THR A 199 25.67 11.02 7.72
N THR A 200 26.27 10.94 8.90
CA THR A 200 27.57 10.26 9.12
C THR A 200 27.45 8.83 9.62
N LEU A 201 26.26 8.36 10.01
CA LEU A 201 26.04 6.97 10.43
C LEU A 201 26.40 5.96 9.32
N PRO A 202 26.78 4.71 9.65
CA PRO A 202 27.11 3.67 8.67
C PRO A 202 26.07 3.53 7.56
N GLN A 203 26.55 3.34 6.32
CA GLN A 203 25.67 3.31 5.15
C GLN A 203 24.71 2.11 5.19
N ILE A 204 25.14 0.97 5.70
CA ILE A 204 24.31 -0.24 5.89
C ILE A 204 23.02 0.02 6.70
N PHE A 205 23.07 0.88 7.72
CA PHE A 205 21.89 1.22 8.53
C PHE A 205 20.94 2.18 7.79
N ARG A 206 21.50 3.11 7.00
CA ARG A 206 20.72 4.19 6.38
C ARG A 206 20.18 3.85 5.02
N GLN A 207 21.00 3.24 4.19
CA GLN A 207 20.76 3.01 2.77
C GLN A 207 20.14 1.63 2.51
N GLY A 208 20.17 0.75 3.51
CA GLY A 208 20.01 -0.69 3.31
C GLY A 208 21.22 -1.29 2.60
N SER A 209 21.06 -2.53 2.14
CA SER A 209 22.08 -3.30 1.43
C SER A 209 21.53 -3.78 0.11
N CYS A 210 22.26 -3.57 -0.98
CA CYS A 210 21.98 -4.18 -2.26
C CYS A 210 22.92 -5.37 -2.45
N VAL A 211 22.41 -6.50 -2.93
CA VAL A 211 23.24 -7.60 -3.41
C VAL A 211 22.95 -7.81 -4.89
N LEU A 212 23.98 -7.82 -5.72
CA LEU A 212 23.85 -7.91 -7.17
C LEU A 212 24.97 -8.75 -7.78
N LYS A 213 24.69 -9.32 -8.95
CA LYS A 213 25.67 -10.08 -9.74
C LYS A 213 26.51 -9.12 -10.58
N ASN A 214 27.83 -9.22 -10.50
CA ASN A 214 28.76 -8.52 -11.39
C ASN A 214 29.46 -9.52 -12.31
N GLU A 215 29.74 -9.13 -13.55
CA GLU A 215 30.61 -9.90 -14.46
C GLU A 215 32.05 -9.40 -14.27
N VAL A 216 32.94 -10.27 -13.77
CA VAL A 216 34.34 -9.96 -13.40
C VAL A 216 35.28 -10.80 -14.26
N GLU A 217 36.39 -10.21 -14.72
CA GLU A 217 37.47 -10.97 -15.39
C GLU A 217 38.30 -11.74 -14.36
N ASP A 218 38.33 -13.06 -14.47
CA ASP A 218 39.14 -13.96 -13.62
C ASP A 218 40.23 -14.64 -14.46
N ILE A 219 41.47 -14.74 -13.95
CA ILE A 219 42.61 -15.35 -14.65
C ILE A 219 42.64 -16.84 -14.30
N VAL A 220 42.05 -17.66 -15.17
CA VAL A 220 41.83 -19.09 -14.89
C VAL A 220 43.11 -19.92 -15.05
N LYS A 221 44.01 -19.50 -15.94
CA LYS A 221 45.35 -20.09 -16.11
C LYS A 221 46.26 -19.13 -16.88
N TYR A 222 47.56 -19.39 -16.85
CA TYR A 222 48.50 -18.83 -17.82
C TYR A 222 48.69 -19.83 -18.96
N SER A 223 48.89 -19.33 -20.18
CA SER A 223 49.33 -20.12 -21.33
C SER A 223 50.83 -20.45 -21.20
N GLU A 224 51.32 -21.39 -22.01
CA GLU A 224 52.75 -21.78 -22.05
C GLU A 224 53.68 -20.59 -22.36
N ASN A 225 53.17 -19.57 -23.05
CA ASN A 225 53.87 -18.32 -23.34
C ASN A 225 53.71 -17.24 -22.24
N GLY A 226 53.20 -17.60 -21.06
CA GLY A 226 53.00 -16.68 -19.93
C GLY A 226 51.83 -15.69 -20.09
N THR A 227 51.04 -15.75 -21.16
CA THR A 227 49.87 -14.87 -21.34
C THR A 227 48.69 -15.34 -20.47
N PRO A 228 48.05 -14.47 -19.66
CA PRO A 228 46.91 -14.84 -18.82
C PRO A 228 45.65 -15.14 -19.66
N VAL A 229 45.08 -16.32 -19.45
CA VAL A 229 43.79 -16.74 -20.03
C VAL A 229 42.67 -16.29 -19.11
N LYS A 230 42.09 -15.13 -19.43
CA LYS A 230 40.95 -14.56 -18.73
C LYS A 230 39.64 -15.27 -19.10
N ARG A 231 38.72 -15.39 -18.14
CA ARG A 231 37.30 -15.71 -18.39
C ARG A 231 36.41 -14.78 -17.57
N MET A 232 35.26 -14.41 -18.14
CA MET A 232 34.22 -13.72 -17.37
C MET A 232 33.57 -14.69 -16.39
N ARG A 233 33.56 -14.34 -15.11
CA ARG A 233 32.86 -15.04 -14.04
C ARG A 233 31.77 -14.13 -13.46
N ARG A 234 30.64 -14.70 -13.06
CA ARG A 234 29.64 -13.99 -12.26
C ARG A 234 30.06 -14.06 -10.79
N ASP A 235 30.38 -12.92 -10.21
CA ASP A 235 30.58 -12.74 -8.77
C ASP A 235 29.35 -12.04 -8.15
N VAL A 236 29.16 -12.17 -6.84
CA VAL A 236 28.01 -11.60 -6.13
C VAL A 236 28.50 -10.63 -5.07
N THR A 237 28.28 -9.33 -5.32
CA THR A 237 28.80 -8.24 -4.50
C THR A 237 27.68 -7.55 -3.71
N THR A 238 27.97 -7.22 -2.45
CA THR A 238 27.10 -6.37 -1.62
C THR A 238 27.56 -4.92 -1.69
N VAL A 239 26.66 -4.00 -2.02
CA VAL A 239 26.92 -2.56 -2.15
C VAL A 239 25.89 -1.72 -1.39
N HIS A 240 26.27 -0.50 -1.01
CA HIS A 240 25.39 0.48 -0.38
C HIS A 240 25.37 1.74 -1.26
N SER A 241 24.18 2.22 -1.63
CA SER A 241 24.01 3.36 -2.55
C SER A 241 22.95 4.32 -2.01
N LYS A 242 23.19 5.63 -2.21
CA LYS A 242 22.27 6.71 -1.82
C LYS A 242 20.95 6.75 -2.61
N ASN A 243 20.90 6.10 -3.77
CA ASN A 243 19.72 6.04 -4.61
C ASN A 243 19.77 4.78 -5.49
N ILE A 244 19.19 3.69 -5.00
CA ILE A 244 19.17 2.39 -5.69
C ILE A 244 18.16 2.34 -6.84
N ALA A 245 17.24 3.31 -6.89
CA ALA A 245 16.26 3.46 -7.96
C ALA A 245 16.66 4.55 -8.97
N GLY A 246 17.80 5.20 -8.77
CA GLY A 246 18.34 6.20 -9.69
C GLY A 246 18.92 5.54 -10.93
N ARG A 247 18.75 6.19 -12.09
CA ARG A 247 19.30 5.70 -13.37
C ARG A 247 20.78 5.47 -13.31
N LYS A 248 21.51 6.36 -12.62
CA LYS A 248 22.96 6.25 -12.43
C LYS A 248 23.32 4.89 -11.81
N PHE A 249 22.70 4.53 -10.68
CA PHE A 249 22.98 3.26 -10.02
C PHE A 249 22.61 2.05 -10.89
N TRP A 250 21.44 2.01 -11.52
CA TRP A 250 21.05 0.86 -12.32
C TRP A 250 21.89 0.69 -13.59
N ASN A 251 22.12 1.78 -14.30
CA ASN A 251 22.79 1.74 -15.60
C ASN A 251 24.33 1.62 -15.48
N GLU A 252 24.90 1.86 -14.30
CA GLU A 252 26.31 1.57 -13.97
C GLU A 252 26.60 0.07 -13.77
N HIS A 253 25.58 -0.80 -13.68
CA HIS A 253 25.74 -2.25 -13.51
C HIS A 253 25.33 -3.01 -14.80
N PRO A 254 26.28 -3.48 -15.64
CA PRO A 254 25.98 -4.05 -16.96
C PRO A 254 25.12 -5.33 -16.93
N SER A 255 25.27 -6.14 -15.87
CA SER A 255 24.47 -7.34 -15.62
C SER A 255 22.99 -7.04 -15.43
N LEU A 256 22.68 -5.97 -14.70
CA LEU A 256 21.32 -5.49 -14.45
C LEU A 256 20.69 -4.96 -15.73
N LEU A 257 21.44 -4.12 -16.47
CA LEU A 257 21.03 -3.61 -17.78
C LEU A 257 20.71 -4.74 -18.78
N LYS A 258 21.45 -5.84 -18.74
CA LYS A 258 21.33 -7.00 -19.64
C LYS A 258 20.18 -7.95 -19.33
N GLU A 259 19.90 -8.21 -18.05
CA GLU A 259 18.90 -9.21 -17.62
C GLU A 259 17.51 -8.59 -17.34
N LEU A 260 17.44 -7.28 -17.12
CA LEU A 260 16.20 -6.54 -16.84
C LEU A 260 15.98 -5.34 -17.76
N GLY A 261 17.04 -4.67 -18.21
CA GLY A 261 16.94 -3.38 -18.90
C GLY A 261 17.40 -2.21 -18.04
N GLY A 262 17.55 -1.03 -18.65
CA GLY A 262 17.95 0.19 -17.96
C GLY A 262 16.76 1.08 -17.61
N PHE A 263 16.91 1.89 -16.55
CA PHE A 263 15.90 2.91 -16.20
C PHE A 263 16.03 4.12 -17.13
N THR A 264 14.90 4.53 -17.72
CA THR A 264 14.82 5.62 -18.72
C THR A 264 14.68 7.01 -18.08
N LYS A 265 13.96 7.09 -16.96
CA LYS A 265 13.74 8.30 -16.12
C LYS A 265 14.22 8.05 -14.69
N ASP A 266 14.49 9.11 -13.92
CA ASP A 266 14.73 9.01 -12.47
C ASP A 266 13.40 9.09 -11.71
N VAL A 267 13.32 8.40 -10.56
CA VAL A 267 12.12 8.41 -9.70
C VAL A 267 11.79 9.82 -9.20
N GLY A 268 10.50 10.12 -9.11
CA GLY A 268 9.98 11.44 -8.75
C GLY A 268 9.47 12.23 -9.96
N LYS A 269 9.72 11.74 -11.19
CA LYS A 269 8.90 12.08 -12.36
C LYS A 269 8.07 10.85 -12.73
N ILE A 270 6.94 10.66 -12.05
CA ILE A 270 5.88 9.77 -12.53
C ILE A 270 5.63 10.17 -13.99
N ASN A 271 5.72 9.22 -14.91
CA ASN A 271 5.10 9.43 -16.21
C ASN A 271 3.60 9.31 -15.94
N SER A 272 2.93 10.43 -15.66
CA SER A 272 1.63 10.45 -14.97
C SER A 272 0.47 9.84 -15.75
N ASP A 273 0.77 9.19 -16.87
CA ASP A 273 -0.13 8.47 -17.79
C ASP A 273 -0.99 7.41 -17.06
N TYR A 274 -0.51 6.83 -15.95
CA TYR A 274 -1.31 5.93 -15.09
C TYR A 274 -2.23 6.63 -14.06
N VAL A 275 -2.01 7.91 -13.77
CA VAL A 275 -2.84 8.73 -12.83
C VAL A 275 -3.66 9.79 -13.60
N ARG A 276 -3.55 9.77 -14.93
CA ARG A 276 -3.98 10.86 -15.79
C ARG A 276 -5.44 10.85 -16.17
N PHE A 277 -6.25 9.87 -15.81
CA PHE A 277 -7.63 9.79 -16.33
C PHE A 277 -8.44 11.06 -15.98
N SER A 278 -8.37 11.51 -14.73
CA SER A 278 -9.05 12.74 -14.31
C SER A 278 -8.39 14.04 -14.80
N GLU A 279 -7.07 14.03 -15.08
CA GLU A 279 -6.36 15.20 -15.65
C GLU A 279 -6.61 15.33 -17.16
N VAL A 280 -6.59 14.22 -17.90
CA VAL A 280 -6.75 14.15 -19.35
C VAL A 280 -8.20 14.37 -19.77
N HIS A 281 -9.18 14.11 -18.90
CA HIS A 281 -10.59 14.44 -19.14
C HIS A 281 -11.04 15.72 -18.41
N ASP A 282 -10.07 16.51 -17.90
CA ASP A 282 -10.30 17.83 -17.34
C ASP A 282 -11.42 17.80 -16.25
N PHE A 283 -11.32 16.86 -15.31
CA PHE A 283 -12.26 16.72 -14.21
C PHE A 283 -12.05 17.81 -13.17
N GLU A 284 -13.16 18.33 -12.64
CA GLU A 284 -13.14 19.34 -11.58
C GLU A 284 -12.45 18.83 -10.30
N LYS A 285 -11.85 19.76 -9.57
CA LYS A 285 -11.05 19.48 -8.36
C LYS A 285 -11.50 20.38 -7.20
N PRO A 286 -11.63 19.87 -5.96
CA PRO A 286 -11.22 18.53 -5.49
C PRO A 286 -12.09 17.38 -6.01
N ASN A 287 -13.38 17.63 -6.25
CA ASN A 287 -14.36 16.65 -6.70
C ASN A 287 -15.00 17.10 -8.01
N ASP A 288 -15.38 16.14 -8.85
CA ASP A 288 -16.17 16.36 -10.06
C ASP A 288 -17.51 15.62 -9.89
N GLU A 289 -18.60 16.37 -9.84
CA GLU A 289 -19.92 15.82 -9.56
C GLU A 289 -20.43 14.91 -10.68
N GLN A 290 -20.08 15.21 -11.94
CA GLN A 290 -20.45 14.40 -13.11
C GLN A 290 -19.70 13.07 -13.09
N ALA A 291 -18.41 13.08 -12.71
CA ALA A 291 -17.60 11.87 -12.56
C ALA A 291 -18.13 10.95 -11.44
N LEU A 292 -18.47 11.53 -10.28
CA LEU A 292 -19.05 10.78 -9.16
C LEU A 292 -20.43 10.22 -9.53
N ASN A 293 -21.28 11.00 -10.19
CA ASN A 293 -22.59 10.51 -10.63
C ASN A 293 -22.50 9.44 -11.73
N LEU A 294 -21.50 9.47 -12.60
CA LEU A 294 -21.19 8.38 -13.53
C LEU A 294 -20.78 7.10 -12.77
N MET A 295 -19.92 7.21 -11.76
CA MET A 295 -19.56 6.07 -10.90
C MET A 295 -20.78 5.50 -10.15
N ASN A 296 -21.64 6.37 -9.59
CA ASN A 296 -22.90 6.01 -8.96
C ASN A 296 -23.82 5.25 -9.93
N SER A 297 -23.95 5.73 -11.17
CA SER A 297 -24.74 5.08 -12.22
C SER A 297 -24.20 3.69 -12.59
N CYS A 298 -22.88 3.49 -12.58
CA CYS A 298 -22.26 2.18 -12.81
C CYS A 298 -22.54 1.21 -11.66
N ALA A 299 -22.51 1.69 -10.41
CA ALA A 299 -22.87 0.89 -9.25
C ALA A 299 -24.35 0.50 -9.23
N VAL A 300 -25.25 1.43 -9.61
CA VAL A 300 -26.69 1.14 -9.81
C VAL A 300 -26.87 0.02 -10.83
N ALA A 301 -26.17 0.06 -11.97
CA ALA A 301 -26.25 -0.98 -12.97
C ALA A 301 -25.72 -2.34 -12.45
N VAL A 302 -24.64 -2.37 -11.66
CA VAL A 302 -24.12 -3.59 -11.02
C VAL A 302 -25.19 -4.21 -10.10
N LEU A 303 -25.89 -3.42 -9.29
CA LEU A 303 -26.96 -3.93 -8.42
C LEU A 303 -28.22 -4.36 -9.20
N GLN A 304 -28.46 -3.80 -10.38
CA GLN A 304 -29.56 -4.23 -11.26
C GLN A 304 -29.24 -5.53 -12.00
N GLU A 305 -28.00 -5.72 -12.45
CA GLU A 305 -27.56 -6.90 -13.21
C GLU A 305 -27.26 -8.12 -12.32
N PHE A 306 -26.76 -7.90 -11.09
CA PHE A 306 -26.32 -8.97 -10.19
C PHE A 306 -27.13 -9.00 -8.87
N PRO A 307 -28.25 -9.76 -8.80
CA PRO A 307 -29.12 -9.84 -7.62
C PRO A 307 -28.48 -10.42 -6.34
N ASP A 308 -27.29 -11.01 -6.47
CA ASP A 308 -26.43 -11.42 -5.36
C ASP A 308 -25.77 -10.22 -4.65
N VAL A 309 -25.72 -9.04 -5.27
CA VAL A 309 -25.16 -7.80 -4.70
C VAL A 309 -26.28 -7.04 -4.00
N VAL A 310 -26.14 -6.86 -2.68
CA VAL A 310 -27.17 -6.23 -1.81
C VAL A 310 -26.88 -4.78 -1.46
N PHE A 311 -25.60 -4.42 -1.42
CA PHE A 311 -25.13 -3.09 -1.04
C PHE A 311 -23.90 -2.74 -1.86
N SER A 312 -23.70 -1.45 -2.08
CA SER A 312 -22.39 -0.94 -2.42
C SER A 312 -22.12 0.44 -1.85
N TYR A 313 -20.84 0.74 -1.67
CA TYR A 313 -20.38 2.00 -1.12
C TYR A 313 -19.24 2.58 -1.97
N GLY A 314 -19.46 3.78 -2.49
CA GLY A 314 -18.55 4.49 -3.40
C GLY A 314 -17.85 5.69 -2.75
N VAL A 315 -16.56 5.83 -3.04
CA VAL A 315 -15.72 6.97 -2.61
C VAL A 315 -14.73 7.30 -3.72
N SER A 316 -14.72 8.55 -4.20
CA SER A 316 -13.79 9.01 -5.26
C SER A 316 -13.88 8.16 -6.53
N ASP A 317 -12.90 7.29 -6.74
CA ASP A 317 -12.67 6.42 -7.89
C ASP A 317 -12.82 4.92 -7.54
N GLU A 318 -13.18 4.60 -6.29
CA GLU A 318 -13.35 3.23 -5.78
C GLU A 318 -14.80 2.92 -5.41
N TYR A 319 -15.20 1.65 -5.59
CA TYR A 319 -16.48 1.11 -5.11
C TYR A 319 -16.29 -0.24 -4.39
N SER A 320 -16.94 -0.37 -3.23
CA SER A 320 -17.01 -1.62 -2.47
C SER A 320 -18.39 -2.26 -2.69
N PHE A 321 -18.45 -3.45 -3.28
CA PHE A 321 -19.71 -4.21 -3.47
C PHE A 321 -19.83 -5.34 -2.46
N VAL A 322 -21.01 -5.49 -1.85
CA VAL A 322 -21.33 -6.52 -0.85
C VAL A 322 -22.21 -7.58 -1.51
N LEU A 323 -21.75 -8.84 -1.49
CA LEU A 323 -22.53 -9.98 -1.91
C LEU A 323 -23.22 -10.65 -0.70
N LYS A 324 -24.38 -11.27 -0.94
CA LYS A 324 -25.11 -12.06 0.07
C LYS A 324 -24.24 -13.14 0.69
N LYS A 325 -24.42 -13.37 1.99
CA LYS A 325 -23.61 -14.31 2.79
C LYS A 325 -23.67 -15.75 2.25
N ASP A 326 -24.83 -16.15 1.75
CA ASP A 326 -25.14 -17.47 1.18
C ASP A 326 -24.95 -17.55 -0.34
N SER A 327 -24.62 -16.42 -1.00
CA SER A 327 -24.41 -16.31 -2.45
C SER A 327 -23.57 -17.45 -3.02
N GLN A 328 -24.08 -18.01 -4.12
CA GLN A 328 -23.38 -18.99 -4.96
C GLN A 328 -22.85 -18.37 -6.25
N PHE A 329 -22.88 -17.03 -6.38
CA PHE A 329 -22.42 -16.31 -7.55
C PHE A 329 -21.00 -16.73 -7.93
N CYS A 330 -20.82 -17.10 -9.20
CA CYS A 330 -19.57 -17.63 -9.74
C CYS A 330 -18.95 -18.81 -8.93
N GLN A 331 -19.77 -19.63 -8.25
CA GLN A 331 -19.32 -20.69 -7.34
C GLN A 331 -18.38 -20.17 -6.23
N ARG A 332 -18.56 -18.91 -5.81
CA ARG A 332 -17.71 -18.18 -4.85
C ARG A 332 -16.23 -18.06 -5.28
N LYS A 333 -15.90 -18.26 -6.55
CA LYS A 333 -14.54 -18.11 -7.09
C LYS A 333 -14.19 -16.63 -7.23
N ALA A 334 -13.37 -16.12 -6.31
CA ALA A 334 -12.95 -14.73 -6.22
C ALA A 334 -12.53 -14.11 -7.55
N SER A 335 -11.69 -14.80 -8.34
CA SER A 335 -11.23 -14.35 -9.66
C SER A 335 -12.38 -14.11 -10.64
N ASN A 336 -13.37 -15.00 -10.67
CA ASN A 336 -14.52 -14.91 -11.57
C ASN A 336 -15.46 -13.77 -11.15
N ILE A 337 -15.74 -13.67 -9.84
CA ILE A 337 -16.56 -12.57 -9.27
C ILE A 337 -15.93 -11.23 -9.64
N VAL A 338 -14.65 -11.03 -9.33
CA VAL A 338 -13.93 -9.79 -9.64
C VAL A 338 -13.93 -9.52 -11.14
N SER A 339 -13.59 -10.51 -11.98
CA SER A 339 -13.52 -10.30 -13.44
C SER A 339 -14.86 -9.89 -14.04
N ILE A 340 -15.97 -10.51 -13.62
CA ILE A 340 -17.31 -10.18 -14.12
C ILE A 340 -17.78 -8.81 -13.62
N MET A 341 -17.64 -8.53 -12.32
CA MET A 341 -18.08 -7.24 -11.76
C MET A 341 -17.26 -6.06 -12.30
N VAL A 342 -15.93 -6.20 -12.36
CA VAL A 342 -15.03 -5.16 -12.87
C VAL A 342 -15.25 -4.93 -14.37
N SER A 343 -15.36 -5.99 -15.19
CA SER A 343 -15.60 -5.82 -16.63
C SER A 343 -16.96 -5.18 -16.92
N PHE A 344 -18.02 -5.60 -16.22
CA PHE A 344 -19.35 -5.00 -16.37
C PHE A 344 -19.40 -3.53 -15.91
N PHE A 345 -18.79 -3.21 -14.76
CA PHE A 345 -18.68 -1.82 -14.29
C PHE A 345 -17.90 -0.96 -15.30
N THR A 346 -16.78 -1.46 -15.81
CA THR A 346 -15.97 -0.78 -16.84
C THR A 346 -16.75 -0.53 -18.13
N SER A 347 -17.49 -1.53 -18.63
CA SER A 347 -18.29 -1.37 -19.85
C SER A 347 -19.42 -0.38 -19.65
N THR A 348 -20.08 -0.41 -18.48
CA THR A 348 -21.14 0.54 -18.13
C THR A 348 -20.60 1.98 -18.04
N TYR A 349 -19.42 2.16 -17.46
CA TYR A 349 -18.75 3.47 -17.40
C TYR A 349 -18.49 4.06 -18.79
N VAL A 350 -18.00 3.23 -19.73
CA VAL A 350 -17.76 3.63 -21.12
C VAL A 350 -19.08 3.96 -21.84
N MET A 351 -20.12 3.13 -21.67
CA MET A 351 -21.42 3.33 -22.29
C MET A 351 -22.13 4.58 -21.78
N ASN A 352 -22.11 4.82 -20.46
CA ASN A 352 -22.79 5.95 -19.83
C ASN A 352 -22.00 7.26 -19.94
N TRP A 353 -20.73 7.23 -20.36
CA TRP A 353 -19.87 8.41 -20.47
C TRP A 353 -20.55 9.63 -21.10
N LYS A 354 -21.20 9.45 -22.26
CA LYS A 354 -21.84 10.55 -22.99
C LYS A 354 -23.14 11.07 -22.35
N ALA A 355 -23.75 10.33 -21.42
CA ALA A 355 -24.88 10.83 -20.64
C ALA A 355 -24.44 11.81 -19.55
N PHE A 356 -23.28 11.57 -18.92
CA PHE A 356 -22.74 12.44 -17.86
C PHE A 356 -21.82 13.54 -18.41
N PHE A 357 -21.09 13.26 -19.49
CA PHE A 357 -20.20 14.20 -20.17
C PHE A 357 -20.54 14.36 -21.67
N PRO A 358 -21.67 15.00 -22.04
CA PRO A 358 -22.07 15.13 -23.45
C PRO A 358 -20.98 15.78 -24.32
N GLN A 359 -20.35 16.84 -23.78
CA GLN A 359 -19.36 17.67 -24.48
C GLN A 359 -17.90 17.21 -24.30
N LYS A 360 -17.60 16.21 -23.44
CA LYS A 360 -16.26 15.65 -23.33
C LYS A 360 -16.18 14.33 -24.12
N GLU A 361 -15.10 14.11 -24.85
CA GLU A 361 -14.82 12.81 -25.46
C GLU A 361 -14.00 11.94 -24.51
N LEU A 362 -14.27 10.64 -24.50
CA LEU A 362 -13.47 9.65 -23.79
C LEU A 362 -12.21 9.39 -24.61
N LYS A 363 -11.09 10.01 -24.23
CA LYS A 363 -9.84 10.05 -25.00
C LYS A 363 -9.12 8.68 -25.02
N TYR A 364 -9.33 7.84 -24.01
CA TYR A 364 -8.88 6.45 -23.96
C TYR A 364 -9.76 5.63 -22.99
N SER A 365 -9.77 4.31 -23.17
CA SER A 365 -10.56 3.40 -22.33
C SER A 365 -10.11 3.42 -20.86
N PRO A 366 -11.03 3.57 -19.89
CA PRO A 366 -10.70 3.41 -18.48
C PRO A 366 -10.38 1.95 -18.17
N ALA A 367 -9.65 1.74 -17.09
CA ALA A 367 -9.42 0.43 -16.49
C ALA A 367 -9.65 0.56 -14.98
N PHE A 368 -10.40 -0.37 -14.42
CA PHE A 368 -10.60 -0.52 -12.99
C PHE A 368 -9.90 -1.81 -12.54
N ASP A 369 -9.23 -1.81 -11.40
CA ASP A 369 -8.80 -3.04 -10.74
C ASP A 369 -9.87 -3.50 -9.73
N GLY A 370 -9.64 -4.64 -9.08
CA GLY A 370 -10.58 -5.18 -8.11
C GLY A 370 -10.02 -6.33 -7.31
N ARG A 371 -10.61 -6.54 -6.13
CA ARG A 371 -10.29 -7.64 -5.21
C ARG A 371 -11.54 -8.11 -4.49
N ALA A 372 -11.66 -9.41 -4.28
CA ALA A 372 -12.67 -9.97 -3.38
C ALA A 372 -12.06 -10.19 -1.99
N VAL A 373 -12.79 -9.79 -0.95
CA VAL A 373 -12.41 -9.98 0.46
C VAL A 373 -13.58 -10.67 1.16
N CYS A 374 -13.30 -11.71 1.95
CA CYS A 374 -14.31 -12.41 2.73
C CYS A 374 -14.24 -11.95 4.19
N TYR A 375 -15.29 -11.30 4.68
CA TYR A 375 -15.42 -10.94 6.10
C TYR A 375 -16.11 -12.08 6.88
N PRO A 376 -15.69 -12.37 8.12
CA PRO A 376 -16.19 -13.54 8.86
C PRO A 376 -17.56 -13.32 9.52
N SER A 377 -17.98 -12.07 9.72
CA SER A 377 -19.29 -11.71 10.29
C SER A 377 -19.84 -10.42 9.68
N THR A 378 -21.16 -10.24 9.78
CA THR A 378 -21.90 -9.03 9.39
C THR A 378 -21.39 -7.80 10.17
N GLU A 379 -21.11 -7.97 11.46
CA GLU A 379 -20.52 -6.94 12.33
C GLU A 379 -19.17 -6.42 11.80
N ILE A 380 -18.26 -7.33 11.43
CA ILE A 380 -16.93 -6.95 10.90
C ILE A 380 -17.05 -6.31 9.50
N LEU A 381 -18.04 -6.72 8.70
CA LEU A 381 -18.37 -6.04 7.44
C LEU A 381 -18.89 -4.61 7.69
N ARG A 382 -19.79 -4.40 8.67
CA ARG A 382 -20.23 -3.06 9.08
C ARG A 382 -19.05 -2.19 9.55
N HIS A 383 -18.14 -2.74 10.35
CA HIS A 383 -16.91 -2.03 10.75
C HIS A 383 -16.04 -1.62 9.56
N TYR A 384 -15.92 -2.45 8.53
CA TYR A 384 -15.22 -2.11 7.28
C TYR A 384 -15.92 -0.98 6.51
N LEU A 385 -17.25 -1.00 6.40
CA LEU A 385 -18.03 0.05 5.72
C LEU A 385 -17.97 1.38 6.50
N ALA A 386 -18.08 1.34 7.82
CA ALA A 386 -17.88 2.49 8.70
C ALA A 386 -16.48 3.09 8.55
N TRP A 387 -15.44 2.25 8.51
CA TRP A 387 -14.07 2.70 8.24
C TRP A 387 -13.95 3.39 6.86
N ARG A 388 -14.57 2.84 5.82
CA ARG A 388 -14.60 3.47 4.48
C ARG A 388 -15.26 4.84 4.48
N GLN A 389 -16.32 5.04 5.26
CA GLN A 389 -16.97 6.35 5.37
C GLN A 389 -16.15 7.37 6.17
N VAL A 390 -15.46 6.94 7.24
CA VAL A 390 -14.49 7.79 7.95
C VAL A 390 -13.31 8.18 7.04
N ASP A 391 -12.80 7.23 6.26
CA ASP A 391 -11.71 7.45 5.29
C ASP A 391 -12.14 8.42 4.16
N CYS A 392 -13.37 8.30 3.65
CA CYS A 392 -13.99 9.27 2.74
C CYS A 392 -13.95 10.70 3.30
N HIS A 393 -14.40 10.89 4.55
CA HIS A 393 -14.43 12.20 5.18
C HIS A 393 -13.02 12.80 5.32
N ILE A 394 -12.05 12.02 5.80
CA ILE A 394 -10.66 12.46 6.01
C ILE A 394 -9.98 12.81 4.68
N ASN A 395 -10.13 11.95 3.68
CA ASN A 395 -9.51 12.13 2.36
C ASN A 395 -10.14 13.30 1.60
N ASN A 396 -11.46 13.48 1.65
CA ASN A 396 -12.11 14.65 1.05
C ASN A 396 -11.70 15.96 1.74
N GLN A 397 -11.59 15.99 3.08
CA GLN A 397 -11.12 17.18 3.79
C GLN A 397 -9.69 17.53 3.37
N TYR A 398 -8.79 16.54 3.31
CA TYR A 398 -7.41 16.73 2.85
C TYR A 398 -7.33 17.21 1.40
N ASN A 399 -8.04 16.55 0.49
CA ASN A 399 -8.06 16.89 -0.93
C ASN A 399 -8.67 18.27 -1.18
N THR A 400 -9.70 18.66 -0.42
CA THR A 400 -10.30 20.00 -0.51
C THR A 400 -9.26 21.06 -0.16
N CYS A 401 -8.60 20.95 1.00
CA CYS A 401 -7.51 21.87 1.34
C CYS A 401 -6.41 21.88 0.27
N PHE A 402 -6.03 20.71 -0.27
CA PHE A 402 -4.95 20.60 -1.26
C PHE A 402 -5.26 21.38 -2.53
N TRP A 403 -6.45 21.18 -3.08
CA TRP A 403 -6.85 21.86 -4.29
C TRP A 403 -7.17 23.35 -4.07
N MET A 404 -7.54 23.78 -2.86
CA MET A 404 -7.63 25.21 -2.54
C MET A 404 -6.24 25.88 -2.50
N LEU A 405 -5.22 25.25 -1.91
CA LEU A 405 -3.83 25.75 -2.00
C LEU A 405 -3.31 25.79 -3.44
N VAL A 406 -3.60 24.77 -4.26
CA VAL A 406 -3.22 24.78 -5.69
C VAL A 406 -3.94 25.90 -6.44
N LYS A 407 -5.24 26.12 -6.17
CA LYS A 407 -6.02 27.22 -6.76
C LYS A 407 -5.56 28.61 -6.29
N SER A 408 -4.97 28.73 -5.09
CA SER A 408 -4.39 29.98 -4.60
C SER A 408 -3.02 30.31 -5.21
N GLY A 409 -2.56 29.54 -6.21
CA GLY A 409 -1.34 29.79 -6.96
C GLY A 409 -0.13 28.93 -6.57
N LYS A 410 -0.23 28.09 -5.52
CA LYS A 410 0.86 27.17 -5.16
C LYS A 410 0.97 26.06 -6.21
N SER A 411 2.20 25.66 -6.55
CA SER A 411 2.39 24.44 -7.35
C SER A 411 1.92 23.21 -6.58
N LYS A 412 1.62 22.11 -7.31
CA LYS A 412 1.29 20.82 -6.68
C LYS A 412 2.39 20.35 -5.70
N SER A 413 3.65 20.76 -5.91
CA SER A 413 4.74 20.46 -4.98
C SER A 413 4.70 21.36 -3.73
N GLU A 414 4.48 22.67 -3.87
CA GLU A 414 4.36 23.60 -2.73
C GLU A 414 3.11 23.34 -1.88
N ALA A 415 1.99 22.96 -2.48
CA ALA A 415 0.78 22.57 -1.75
C ALA A 415 0.96 21.28 -0.93
N GLN A 416 1.94 20.45 -1.30
CA GLN A 416 2.23 19.16 -0.65
C GLN A 416 3.43 19.24 0.32
N ARG A 417 4.40 20.13 0.08
CA ARG A 417 5.63 20.29 0.87
C ARG A 417 5.50 21.35 1.95
N VAL A 418 6.21 21.14 3.05
CA VAL A 418 6.60 22.24 3.94
C VAL A 418 7.71 23.02 3.23
N GLU A 419 7.52 24.31 2.99
CA GLU A 419 8.63 25.20 2.68
C GLU A 419 9.16 25.82 3.98
N GLU A 420 10.48 25.69 4.13
CA GLU A 420 11.26 26.14 5.27
C GLU A 420 11.73 27.57 5.00
N ASP A 421 11.09 28.59 5.57
CA ASP A 421 11.67 29.94 5.56
C ASP A 421 12.73 30.03 6.67
N GLY A 422 13.98 29.85 6.25
CA GLY A 422 15.14 30.07 7.10
C GLY A 422 15.48 31.56 7.20
N GLN A 423 15.40 32.09 8.43
CA GLN A 423 16.14 33.27 8.93
C GLN A 423 16.37 34.44 7.96
N ASP A 424 15.51 35.46 8.01
CA ASP A 424 16.01 36.81 8.33
C ASP A 424 14.90 37.70 8.92
N LEU A 425 15.28 38.79 9.60
CA LEU A 425 14.36 39.66 10.35
C LEU A 425 13.69 40.75 9.49
N ASP A 426 12.48 41.10 9.94
CA ASP A 426 11.72 42.33 9.69
C ASP A 426 11.13 42.59 8.28
N VAL A 427 10.06 43.40 8.30
CA VAL A 427 9.36 44.03 7.16
C VAL A 427 8.44 43.16 6.25
N HIS A 428 7.80 42.08 6.73
CA HIS A 428 6.71 41.43 5.95
C HIS A 428 5.53 40.77 6.72
N LEU A 429 5.17 41.31 7.89
CA LEU A 429 4.20 40.70 8.83
C LEU A 429 2.74 40.52 8.32
N ILE A 430 2.37 41.09 7.16
CA ILE A 430 1.02 40.96 6.58
C ILE A 430 0.99 40.00 5.37
N PHE A 431 2.12 39.78 4.68
CA PHE A 431 2.18 38.94 3.48
C PHE A 431 2.57 37.49 3.77
N VAL A 432 3.32 37.25 4.85
CA VAL A 432 3.72 35.91 5.32
C VAL A 432 2.51 35.12 5.84
N PHE A 433 1.57 35.79 6.52
CA PHE A 433 0.45 35.11 7.20
C PHE A 433 -0.56 34.43 6.24
N LEU A 434 -0.58 34.82 4.96
CA LEU A 434 -1.39 34.18 3.92
C LEU A 434 -0.65 33.04 3.18
N ASN A 435 0.67 32.95 3.29
CA ASN A 435 1.49 32.01 2.52
C ASN A 435 1.98 30.79 3.31
N SER A 436 2.03 30.84 4.65
CA SER A 436 2.64 29.78 5.48
C SER A 436 1.90 28.44 5.59
N PHE A 437 0.71 28.27 4.99
CA PHE A 437 -0.07 27.03 5.18
C PHE A 437 0.30 25.90 4.21
N VAL A 438 0.43 24.69 4.78
CA VAL A 438 0.91 23.45 4.17
C VAL A 438 0.11 22.28 4.74
N LEU A 439 -0.14 21.24 3.94
CA LEU A 439 -1.02 20.14 4.32
C LEU A 439 -0.38 18.93 5.01
N GLN A 440 0.92 18.74 4.85
CA GLN A 440 1.59 17.60 5.44
C GLN A 440 1.79 17.80 6.94
N GLY A 441 0.94 17.15 7.74
CA GLY A 441 1.02 17.16 9.21
C GLY A 441 -0.18 17.78 9.92
N THR A 442 -1.13 18.41 9.21
CA THR A 442 -2.23 19.15 9.85
C THR A 442 -3.36 18.26 10.38
N GLN A 443 -3.87 18.63 11.56
CA GLN A 443 -5.01 18.01 12.24
C GLN A 443 -6.36 18.48 11.65
N ALA A 444 -7.45 17.77 11.95
CA ALA A 444 -8.77 18.07 11.41
C ALA A 444 -9.28 19.50 11.75
N GLN A 445 -8.95 20.01 12.94
CA GLN A 445 -9.31 21.36 13.38
C GLN A 445 -8.48 22.45 12.68
N GLU A 446 -7.19 22.19 12.44
CA GLU A 446 -6.30 23.09 11.68
C GLU A 446 -6.76 23.17 10.21
N LYS A 447 -7.19 22.05 9.62
CA LYS A 447 -7.79 22.00 8.28
C LYS A 447 -9.11 22.79 8.21
N LYS A 448 -9.98 22.70 9.22
CA LYS A 448 -11.19 23.56 9.33
C LYS A 448 -10.78 25.05 9.31
N GLY A 449 -9.76 25.44 10.09
CA GLY A 449 -9.23 26.82 10.11
C GLY A 449 -8.60 27.28 8.78
N MET A 450 -7.95 26.38 8.03
CA MET A 450 -7.43 26.68 6.68
C MET A 450 -8.56 26.88 5.66
N LEU A 451 -9.63 26.08 5.73
CA LEU A 451 -10.76 26.17 4.78
C LEU A 451 -11.52 27.50 4.89
N ALA A 452 -11.70 28.02 6.11
CA ALA A 452 -12.32 29.33 6.34
C ALA A 452 -11.57 30.48 5.64
N GLN A 453 -10.23 30.42 5.57
CA GLN A 453 -9.43 31.43 4.85
C GLN A 453 -9.69 31.47 3.34
N PHE A 454 -10.27 30.40 2.77
CA PHE A 454 -10.69 30.31 1.39
C PHE A 454 -12.21 30.46 1.20
N GLY A 455 -12.93 30.98 2.21
CA GLY A 455 -14.38 31.18 2.17
C GLY A 455 -15.20 29.89 2.34
N ILE A 456 -14.60 28.81 2.85
CA ILE A 456 -15.30 27.58 3.24
C ILE A 456 -15.35 27.55 4.78
N ASP A 457 -16.17 28.43 5.34
CA ASP A 457 -16.27 28.64 6.80
C ASP A 457 -16.84 27.42 7.54
N ASP A 458 -17.68 26.63 6.87
CA ASP A 458 -18.13 25.32 7.35
C ASP A 458 -17.90 24.25 6.28
N TYR A 459 -16.99 23.32 6.57
CA TYR A 459 -16.81 22.11 5.74
C TYR A 459 -18.11 21.33 5.57
N ASN A 460 -19.02 21.36 6.56
CA ASN A 460 -20.29 20.65 6.48
C ASN A 460 -21.30 21.28 5.51
N ALA A 461 -21.06 22.50 5.03
CA ALA A 461 -21.83 23.09 3.93
C ALA A 461 -21.50 22.46 2.56
N LEU A 462 -20.42 21.67 2.43
CA LEU A 462 -20.14 20.93 1.20
C LEU A 462 -21.20 19.84 0.94
N PRO A 463 -21.52 19.56 -0.34
CA PRO A 463 -22.44 18.49 -0.73
C PRO A 463 -22.18 17.17 -0.01
N VAL A 464 -23.24 16.55 0.48
CA VAL A 464 -23.15 15.38 1.37
C VAL A 464 -22.42 14.21 0.70
N MET A 465 -22.60 14.02 -0.61
CA MET A 465 -21.88 13.03 -1.42
C MET A 465 -20.34 13.13 -1.26
N PHE A 466 -19.77 14.34 -1.18
CA PHE A 466 -18.33 14.53 -1.04
C PHE A 466 -17.84 14.16 0.38
N ARG A 467 -18.70 14.28 1.39
CA ARG A 467 -18.34 14.08 2.81
C ARG A 467 -18.68 12.70 3.35
N GLN A 468 -19.67 12.04 2.77
CA GLN A 468 -20.22 10.75 3.21
C GLN A 468 -20.12 9.65 2.15
N GLY A 469 -19.71 9.95 0.92
CA GLY A 469 -19.68 9.00 -0.19
C GLY A 469 -21.07 8.69 -0.75
N SER A 470 -21.18 7.59 -1.48
CA SER A 470 -22.43 7.13 -2.10
C SER A 470 -22.77 5.71 -1.62
N SER A 471 -23.89 5.56 -0.93
CA SER A 471 -24.50 4.26 -0.61
C SER A 471 -25.49 3.90 -1.73
N VAL A 472 -25.35 2.72 -2.32
CA VAL A 472 -26.25 2.25 -3.39
C VAL A 472 -26.80 0.88 -3.02
N PHE A 473 -28.12 0.76 -2.91
CA PHE A 473 -28.80 -0.43 -2.40
C PHE A 473 -30.25 -0.52 -2.89
N LEU A 474 -30.92 -1.64 -2.58
CA LEU A 474 -32.31 -1.90 -2.96
C LEU A 474 -33.28 -1.23 -1.98
N ASP A 475 -34.29 -0.53 -2.50
CA ASP A 475 -35.32 0.13 -1.68
C ASP A 475 -36.45 -0.84 -1.29
N ASP A 476 -36.28 -1.48 -0.13
CA ASP A 476 -37.29 -2.35 0.48
C ASP A 476 -38.59 -1.65 0.90
N ARG A 477 -38.61 -0.31 0.99
CA ARG A 477 -39.82 0.44 1.38
C ARG A 477 -40.91 0.31 0.30
N VAL A 478 -40.52 0.02 -0.95
CA VAL A 478 -41.44 -0.25 -2.08
C VAL A 478 -42.14 -1.62 -1.96
N LEU A 479 -41.50 -2.62 -1.36
CA LEU A 479 -42.03 -4.00 -1.26
C LEU A 479 -43.25 -4.12 -0.33
N TYR A 480 -43.35 -3.24 0.68
CA TYR A 480 -44.47 -3.23 1.63
C TYR A 480 -45.64 -2.34 1.22
N GLY A 481 -45.41 -1.31 0.37
CA GLY A 481 -46.45 -0.40 -0.09
C GLY A 481 -47.36 -0.96 -1.19
N ASN A 482 -46.82 -1.73 -2.14
CA ASN A 482 -47.52 -2.10 -3.38
C ASN A 482 -48.40 -3.37 -3.31
N ARG A 483 -48.86 -3.80 -2.11
CA ARG A 483 -49.82 -4.92 -2.02
C ARG A 483 -51.26 -4.57 -2.45
N ALA A 484 -51.54 -3.31 -2.77
CA ALA A 484 -52.88 -2.81 -3.14
C ALA A 484 -53.10 -2.63 -4.66
N SER A 485 -52.04 -2.61 -5.47
CA SER A 485 -52.10 -2.52 -6.94
C SER A 485 -51.37 -3.71 -7.55
N GLY A 486 -51.99 -4.41 -8.50
CA GLY A 486 -51.48 -5.66 -9.08
C GLY A 486 -50.28 -5.52 -10.03
N GLU A 487 -49.43 -4.52 -9.83
CA GLU A 487 -48.21 -4.30 -10.60
C GLU A 487 -47.05 -5.12 -10.00
N LYS A 488 -46.14 -5.61 -10.85
CA LYS A 488 -44.95 -6.33 -10.37
C LYS A 488 -44.10 -5.39 -9.49
N PRO A 489 -43.60 -5.84 -8.32
CA PRO A 489 -42.68 -5.03 -7.54
C PRO A 489 -41.41 -4.77 -8.36
N CYS A 490 -41.22 -3.50 -8.74
CA CYS A 490 -40.00 -3.05 -9.35
C CYS A 490 -38.98 -2.83 -8.24
N ASN A 491 -38.00 -3.72 -8.13
CA ASN A 491 -36.86 -3.60 -7.23
C ASN A 491 -36.07 -2.33 -7.58
N LYS A 492 -36.42 -1.21 -6.96
CA LYS A 492 -35.81 0.09 -7.24
C LYS A 492 -34.48 0.17 -6.50
N VAL A 493 -33.38 0.18 -7.23
CA VAL A 493 -32.08 0.56 -6.67
C VAL A 493 -32.08 2.07 -6.44
N ILE A 494 -31.67 2.50 -5.25
CA ILE A 494 -31.54 3.90 -4.84
C ILE A 494 -30.08 4.24 -4.54
N VAL A 495 -29.75 5.53 -4.70
CA VAL A 495 -28.46 6.12 -4.34
C VAL A 495 -28.73 7.13 -3.23
N GLU A 496 -28.05 6.98 -2.10
CA GLU A 496 -28.14 7.89 -0.96
C GLU A 496 -26.76 8.36 -0.51
N HIS A 497 -26.74 9.53 0.13
CA HIS A 497 -25.57 10.10 0.77
C HIS A 497 -25.91 10.26 2.26
N CYS A 498 -25.78 9.15 2.99
CA CYS A 498 -26.29 8.97 4.34
C CYS A 498 -25.20 8.42 5.29
N ASN A 499 -25.40 8.60 6.60
CA ASN A 499 -24.46 8.13 7.62
C ASN A 499 -24.64 6.62 7.89
N ILE A 500 -23.80 5.79 7.28
CA ILE A 500 -23.84 4.32 7.44
C ILE A 500 -23.03 3.81 8.64
N ILE A 501 -22.42 4.73 9.42
CA ILE A 501 -21.78 4.42 10.70
C ILE A 501 -22.83 4.32 11.81
N GLU A 502 -23.93 5.06 11.71
CA GLU A 502 -25.01 5.03 12.70
C GLU A 502 -25.86 3.75 12.57
N GLN A 503 -26.24 3.20 13.72
CA GLN A 503 -27.07 1.99 13.80
C GLN A 503 -28.47 2.22 13.20
N SER A 504 -29.00 3.44 13.27
CA SER A 504 -30.30 3.85 12.70
C SER A 504 -30.42 3.53 11.21
N PHE A 505 -29.36 3.75 10.42
CA PHE A 505 -29.35 3.39 9.00
C PHE A 505 -29.58 1.89 8.79
N TRP A 506 -28.93 1.05 9.59
CA TRP A 506 -29.05 -0.40 9.47
C TRP A 506 -30.40 -0.92 9.99
N GLU A 507 -30.99 -0.25 10.98
CA GLU A 507 -32.34 -0.53 11.50
C GLU A 507 -33.45 -0.10 10.51
N GLU A 508 -33.26 0.99 9.77
CA GLU A 508 -34.16 1.42 8.70
C GLU A 508 -34.08 0.54 7.44
N HIS A 509 -32.98 -0.21 7.27
CA HIS A 509 -32.70 -1.04 6.09
C HIS A 509 -32.23 -2.47 6.44
N PRO A 510 -33.06 -3.27 7.16
CA PRO A 510 -32.66 -4.57 7.70
C PRO A 510 -32.39 -5.64 6.61
N SER A 511 -32.97 -5.47 5.43
CA SER A 511 -32.82 -6.34 4.26
C SER A 511 -31.42 -6.34 3.64
N ILE A 512 -30.60 -5.31 3.91
CA ILE A 512 -29.29 -5.16 3.28
C ILE A 512 -28.33 -6.27 3.73
N LEU A 513 -28.46 -6.74 4.98
CA LEU A 513 -27.54 -7.72 5.60
C LEU A 513 -28.25 -8.91 6.27
N ASP A 514 -29.55 -9.09 6.03
CA ASP A 514 -30.40 -10.18 6.53
C ASP A 514 -30.28 -10.41 8.06
N GLU A 515 -30.55 -9.37 8.85
CA GLU A 515 -30.67 -9.49 10.31
C GLU A 515 -32.13 -9.72 10.73
N ILE A 516 -32.59 -10.97 10.60
CA ILE A 516 -33.75 -11.46 11.36
C ILE A 516 -33.23 -12.16 12.63
N GLU A 517 -33.82 -11.82 13.76
CA GLU A 517 -33.39 -12.10 15.13
C GLU A 517 -32.81 -13.50 15.40
N ASP A 518 -31.68 -13.53 16.10
CA ASP A 518 -31.38 -14.58 17.09
C ASP A 518 -30.86 -13.91 18.38
N VAL A 519 -31.77 -13.47 19.24
CA VAL A 519 -31.47 -12.78 20.51
C VAL A 519 -30.95 -13.81 21.53
N GLY A 520 -29.68 -14.21 21.36
CA GLY A 520 -29.08 -15.39 21.99
C GLY A 520 -27.66 -15.20 22.56
N LYS A 521 -27.49 -14.26 23.50
CA LYS A 521 -26.35 -14.18 24.47
C LYS A 521 -24.92 -14.51 23.98
N VAL A 522 -24.21 -13.53 23.44
CA VAL A 522 -22.75 -13.26 23.65
C VAL A 522 -22.54 -11.74 23.46
N GLY A 523 -21.68 -10.99 24.14
CA GLY A 523 -20.86 -11.21 25.35
C GLY A 523 -20.20 -9.86 25.75
N SER A 524 -20.06 -9.55 27.04
CA SER A 524 -19.92 -8.15 27.52
C SER A 524 -18.58 -7.44 27.28
N ASP A 525 -17.52 -8.16 26.88
CA ASP A 525 -16.15 -7.63 27.01
C ASP A 525 -15.61 -6.90 25.77
N LEU A 526 -16.29 -7.02 24.61
CA LEU A 526 -16.01 -6.20 23.42
C LEU A 526 -16.63 -4.80 23.49
N TYR A 527 -17.62 -4.60 24.38
CA TYR A 527 -18.37 -3.35 24.51
C TYR A 527 -17.49 -2.18 24.97
N LEU A 528 -16.43 -2.43 25.74
CA LEU A 528 -15.49 -1.40 26.22
C LEU A 528 -14.52 -0.91 25.14
N ALA A 529 -14.14 -1.77 24.19
CA ALA A 529 -13.32 -1.35 23.04
C ALA A 529 -14.13 -0.49 22.06
N SER A 530 -15.41 -0.82 21.85
CA SER A 530 -16.32 -0.05 21.01
C SER A 530 -16.51 1.38 21.55
N LEU A 531 -16.72 1.56 22.86
CA LEU A 531 -16.89 2.87 23.48
C LEU A 531 -15.66 3.78 23.33
N GLN A 532 -14.44 3.25 23.42
CA GLN A 532 -13.24 4.05 23.16
C GLN A 532 -13.12 4.48 21.70
N TYR A 533 -13.46 3.60 20.75
CA TYR A 533 -13.43 3.96 19.33
C TYR A 533 -14.55 4.97 18.97
N TYR A 534 -15.76 4.78 19.50
CA TYR A 534 -16.90 5.68 19.30
C TYR A 534 -16.63 7.07 19.88
N HIS A 535 -15.95 7.16 21.03
CA HIS A 535 -15.57 8.45 21.62
C HIS A 535 -14.49 9.16 20.80
N ILE A 536 -13.55 8.44 20.17
CA ILE A 536 -12.57 9.01 19.24
C ILE A 536 -13.24 9.49 17.94
N VAL A 537 -14.12 8.68 17.33
CA VAL A 537 -14.79 9.01 16.06
C VAL A 537 -15.78 10.18 16.22
N SER A 538 -16.61 10.19 17.26
CA SER A 538 -17.54 11.31 17.51
C SER A 538 -16.84 12.64 17.87
N THR A 539 -15.61 12.57 18.38
CA THR A 539 -14.76 13.75 18.63
C THR A 539 -14.02 14.21 17.38
N ALA A 540 -13.89 13.37 16.35
CA ALA A 540 -13.34 13.74 15.04
C ALA A 540 -14.39 14.32 14.09
N MET A 541 -15.67 13.97 14.26
CA MET A 541 -16.79 14.47 13.43
C MET A 541 -17.42 15.78 13.94
N ARG A 542 -17.17 16.18 15.20
CA ARG A 542 -17.50 17.52 15.71
C ARG A 542 -16.37 18.51 15.40
#